data_AF-A0A7V6Y411-F1
#
_entry.id   AF-A0A7V6Y411-F1
#
_cell.length_a   1.000
_cell.length_b   1.000
_cell.length_c   1.000
_cell.angle_alpha   90.00
_cell.angle_beta   90.00
_cell.angle_gamma   90.00
#
_symmetry.space_group_name_H-M   'P 1'
#
loop_
_entity.id
_entity.type
_entity.pdbx_description
1 polymer ?
#
loop_
_entity_poly.entity_id
_entity_poly.type
_entity_poly.pdbx_seq_one_letter_code
_entity_poly.pdbx_strand_id
1 'polypeptide(L)'
;MKVGIELYVQRAVYIMDNNFLRLKVLNNSKLIEESCSEDIFEIFGTILPGKRLAAVGRKSKYDSNYLMGRIFEAHPSSPINFLFIDPEDDIKLVMETNIWLDPGILVQDVMLRFNSDKRSLEIPLNRPDVKIDWRSRGTFAIDIGDFIKELNAARITV
;
A
#
# COMPACT_ATOMS: atom_id res chain seq x y z
N MET A 1 -1.01 5.93 -17.21
CA MET A 1 0.20 6.22 -16.40
C MET A 1 0.45 5.00 -15.54
N LYS A 2 1.68 4.50 -15.48
CA LYS A 2 2.03 3.39 -14.58
C LYS A 2 2.36 3.92 -13.20
N VAL A 3 1.72 3.36 -12.18
CA VAL A 3 1.92 3.74 -10.78
C VAL A 3 2.12 2.49 -9.94
N GLY A 4 3.27 2.39 -9.28
CA GLY A 4 3.48 1.48 -8.17
C GLY A 4 2.93 2.08 -6.88
N ILE A 5 2.21 1.28 -6.09
CA ILE A 5 1.71 1.68 -4.77
C ILE A 5 2.26 0.69 -3.75
N GLU A 6 3.00 1.21 -2.78
CA GLU A 6 3.73 0.41 -1.79
C GLU A 6 3.42 0.90 -0.37
N LEU A 7 3.33 -0.03 0.57
CA LEU A 7 3.20 0.25 1.99
C LEU A 7 4.56 0.14 2.64
N TYR A 8 4.96 1.20 3.32
CA TYR A 8 6.20 1.25 4.09
C TYR A 8 5.90 1.43 5.56
N VAL A 9 6.73 0.80 6.36
CA VAL A 9 6.65 0.85 7.82
C VAL A 9 7.30 2.13 8.34
N GLN A 10 6.60 2.91 9.14
CA GLN A 10 7.13 4.10 9.84
C GLN A 10 7.65 3.78 11.24
N ARG A 11 7.03 2.80 11.90
CA ARG A 11 7.41 2.31 13.24
C ARG A 11 7.50 0.81 13.20
N ALA A 12 8.41 0.22 13.96
CA ALA A 12 8.62 -1.22 13.93
C ALA A 12 7.30 -2.02 14.06
N VAL A 13 6.99 -2.84 13.05
CA VAL A 13 5.76 -3.65 13.01
C VAL A 13 6.14 -5.09 13.33
N TYR A 14 5.50 -5.65 14.35
CA TYR A 14 5.64 -7.06 14.66
C TYR A 14 4.73 -7.89 13.74
N ILE A 15 5.31 -8.90 13.10
CA ILE A 15 4.59 -9.87 12.28
C ILE A 15 4.64 -11.25 12.94
N MET A 16 3.51 -11.94 12.86
CA MET A 16 3.32 -13.30 13.33
C MET A 16 3.04 -14.22 12.14
N ASP A 17 3.22 -15.51 12.38
CA ASP A 17 2.84 -16.53 11.41
C ASP A 17 1.38 -16.39 11.00
N ASN A 18 1.11 -16.52 9.70
CA ASN A 18 -0.18 -16.29 9.04
C ASN A 18 -0.72 -14.85 9.10
N ASN A 19 0.11 -13.86 9.42
CA ASN A 19 -0.25 -12.49 9.13
C ASN A 19 -0.38 -12.30 7.61
N PHE A 20 -1.31 -11.44 7.19
CA PHE A 20 -1.50 -11.14 5.78
C PHE A 20 -1.87 -9.68 5.53
N LEU A 21 -1.62 -9.25 4.30
CA LEU A 21 -2.07 -7.98 3.74
C LEU A 21 -2.59 -8.22 2.33
N ARG A 22 -3.82 -7.79 2.06
CA ARG A 22 -4.39 -7.77 0.71
C ARG A 22 -4.70 -6.34 0.35
N LEU A 23 -4.24 -5.93 -0.84
CA LEU A 23 -4.50 -4.60 -1.35
C LEU A 23 -5.28 -4.69 -2.66
N LYS A 24 -6.14 -3.71 -2.90
CA LYS A 24 -6.80 -3.51 -4.18
C LYS A 24 -7.17 -2.05 -4.35
N VAL A 25 -7.14 -1.58 -5.58
CA VAL A 25 -7.54 -0.23 -5.95
C VAL A 25 -8.92 -0.26 -6.57
N LEU A 26 -9.79 0.62 -6.08
CA LEU A 26 -11.08 0.92 -6.67
C LEU A 26 -11.00 2.29 -7.36
N ASN A 27 -11.51 2.38 -8.58
CA ASN A 27 -11.78 3.65 -9.25
C ASN A 27 -13.29 3.75 -9.49
N ASN A 28 -13.96 4.75 -8.89
CA ASN A 28 -15.41 4.92 -8.94
C ASN A 28 -16.14 3.63 -8.52
N SER A 29 -15.68 3.03 -7.43
CA SER A 29 -16.12 1.71 -6.90
C SER A 29 -15.88 0.50 -7.80
N LYS A 30 -15.28 0.67 -8.98
CA LYS A 30 -14.89 -0.45 -9.86
C LYS A 30 -13.48 -0.93 -9.53
N LEU A 31 -13.31 -2.23 -9.41
CA LEU A 31 -12.02 -2.85 -9.14
C LEU A 31 -11.08 -2.72 -10.34
N ILE A 32 -9.85 -2.27 -10.08
CA ILE A 32 -8.73 -2.40 -11.02
C ILE A 32 -8.08 -3.75 -10.77
N GLU A 33 -8.39 -4.77 -11.57
CA GLU A 33 -7.98 -6.17 -11.33
C GLU A 33 -6.47 -6.34 -11.16
N GLU A 34 -5.67 -5.67 -11.99
CA GLU A 34 -4.21 -5.71 -11.93
C GLU A 34 -3.62 -5.09 -10.65
N SER A 35 -4.41 -4.41 -9.83
CA SER A 35 -3.98 -3.86 -8.53
C SER A 35 -4.07 -4.86 -7.39
N CYS A 36 -4.83 -5.95 -7.56
CA CYS A 36 -5.04 -6.95 -6.52
C CYS A 36 -3.70 -7.55 -6.08
N SER A 37 -3.46 -7.51 -4.77
CA SER A 37 -2.29 -8.14 -4.17
C SER A 37 -2.62 -8.94 -2.92
N GLU A 38 -1.70 -9.84 -2.59
CA GLU A 38 -1.72 -10.61 -1.36
C GLU A 38 -0.29 -10.88 -0.90
N ASP A 39 0.03 -10.41 0.30
CA ASP A 39 1.27 -10.66 1.02
C ASP A 39 0.94 -11.55 2.22
N ILE A 40 1.50 -12.76 2.26
CA ILE A 40 1.35 -13.71 3.38
C ILE A 40 2.69 -13.87 4.08
N PHE A 41 2.71 -13.68 5.40
CA PHE A 41 3.88 -13.82 6.24
C PHE A 41 3.83 -15.15 7.00
N GLU A 42 4.71 -16.08 6.64
CA GLU A 42 4.98 -17.33 7.35
C GLU A 42 6.30 -17.23 8.13
N ILE A 43 6.55 -16.03 8.67
CA ILE A 43 7.69 -15.70 9.49
C ILE A 43 7.22 -14.94 10.72
N PHE A 44 7.93 -15.14 11.82
CA PHE A 44 7.78 -14.31 13.00
C PHE A 44 8.95 -13.33 13.08
N GLY A 45 8.67 -12.09 13.46
CA GLY A 45 9.72 -11.10 13.62
C GLY A 45 9.22 -9.67 13.55
N THR A 46 10.17 -8.77 13.40
CA THR A 46 9.90 -7.33 13.36
C THR A 46 10.34 -6.76 12.03
N ILE A 47 9.43 -6.12 11.32
CA ILE A 47 9.74 -5.32 10.15
C ILE A 47 10.19 -3.95 10.64
N LEU A 48 11.42 -3.58 10.29
CA LEU A 48 12.05 -2.36 10.75
C LEU A 48 11.45 -1.12 10.06
N PRO A 49 11.48 0.06 10.71
CA PRO A 49 11.13 1.32 10.08
C PRO A 49 11.87 1.55 8.75
N GLY A 50 11.19 2.16 7.79
CA GLY A 50 11.70 2.42 6.45
C GLY A 50 11.68 1.21 5.51
N LYS A 51 11.20 0.05 5.96
CA LYS A 51 11.09 -1.16 5.12
C LYS A 51 9.72 -1.30 4.49
N ARG A 52 9.70 -1.81 3.27
CA ARG A 52 8.46 -2.16 2.57
C ARG A 52 7.79 -3.36 3.25
N LEU A 53 6.50 -3.20 3.50
CA LEU A 53 5.65 -4.21 4.10
C LEU A 53 4.84 -4.98 3.06
N ALA A 54 4.24 -4.26 2.11
CA ALA A 54 3.37 -4.84 1.09
C ALA A 54 3.29 -3.91 -0.12
N ALA A 55 2.77 -4.41 -1.24
CA ALA A 55 2.63 -3.62 -2.44
C ALA A 55 1.52 -4.15 -3.36
N VAL A 56 0.99 -3.28 -4.23
CA VAL A 56 -0.10 -3.65 -5.16
C VAL A 56 0.37 -4.52 -6.33
N GLY A 57 -0.58 -5.23 -6.94
CA GLY A 57 -0.43 -5.94 -8.22
C GLY A 57 0.43 -7.20 -8.20
N ARG A 58 0.65 -7.81 -7.03
CA ARG A 58 1.44 -9.04 -6.91
C ARG A 58 0.93 -9.95 -5.81
N LYS A 59 1.25 -11.24 -5.90
CA LYS A 59 1.09 -12.18 -4.79
C LYS A 59 2.46 -12.61 -4.29
N SER A 60 2.66 -12.64 -2.99
CA SER A 60 3.92 -13.05 -2.38
C SER A 60 3.68 -13.77 -1.07
N LYS A 61 4.55 -14.75 -0.84
CA LYS A 61 4.59 -15.55 0.36
C LYS A 61 6.01 -15.47 0.91
N TYR A 62 6.13 -15.09 2.18
CA TYR A 62 7.40 -14.88 2.84
C TYR A 62 7.60 -15.92 3.94
N ASP A 63 8.50 -16.86 3.72
CA ASP A 63 8.89 -17.89 4.68
C ASP A 63 10.29 -17.60 5.27
N SER A 64 10.77 -18.50 6.12
CA SER A 64 12.08 -18.36 6.78
C SER A 64 13.26 -18.31 5.81
N ASN A 65 13.14 -18.87 4.60
CA ASN A 65 14.20 -18.79 3.59
C ASN A 65 14.41 -17.34 3.12
N TYR A 66 13.38 -16.51 3.22
CA TYR A 66 13.43 -15.09 2.87
C TYR A 66 14.30 -14.26 3.83
N LEU A 67 14.60 -14.80 5.03
CA LEU A 67 15.39 -14.12 6.07
C LEU A 67 16.87 -14.52 6.08
N MET A 68 17.32 -15.42 5.20
CA MET A 68 18.68 -15.98 5.26
C MET A 68 19.77 -14.91 5.03
N GLY A 69 20.26 -14.32 6.13
CA GLY A 69 21.33 -13.31 6.16
C GLY A 69 20.91 -11.92 5.71
N ARG A 70 19.61 -11.61 5.69
CA ARG A 70 19.07 -10.35 5.16
C ARG A 70 18.06 -9.73 6.11
N ILE A 71 17.99 -8.40 6.11
CA ILE A 71 16.88 -7.67 6.74
C ILE A 71 15.65 -7.87 5.86
N PHE A 72 14.54 -8.24 6.46
CA PHE A 72 13.28 -8.43 5.73
C PHE A 72 12.84 -7.14 5.03
N GLU A 73 12.43 -7.27 3.77
CA GLU A 73 11.75 -6.23 3.01
C GLU A 73 10.88 -6.91 1.95
N ALA A 74 9.60 -6.53 1.88
CA ALA A 74 8.68 -7.11 0.92
C ALA A 74 9.05 -6.74 -0.53
N HIS A 75 8.60 -7.55 -1.48
CA HIS A 75 8.81 -7.33 -2.90
C HIS A 75 8.18 -5.99 -3.36
N PRO A 76 8.75 -5.34 -4.39
CA PRO A 76 8.18 -4.10 -4.92
C PRO A 76 6.82 -4.32 -5.58
N SER A 77 6.06 -3.25 -5.80
CA SER A 77 4.79 -3.31 -6.53
C SER A 77 4.98 -3.79 -7.97
N SER A 78 3.94 -4.44 -8.53
CA SER A 78 3.75 -4.48 -9.97
C SER A 78 2.94 -3.24 -10.37
N PRO A 79 3.51 -2.28 -11.13
CA PRO A 79 2.83 -1.02 -11.40
C PRO A 79 1.50 -1.20 -12.14
N ILE A 80 0.47 -0.51 -11.68
CA ILE A 80 -0.86 -0.49 -12.30
C ILE A 80 -0.99 0.67 -13.27
N ASN A 81 -1.76 0.49 -14.34
CA ASN A 81 -1.96 1.46 -15.38
C ASN A 81 -3.29 2.20 -15.21
N PHE A 82 -3.19 3.47 -14.83
CA PHE A 82 -4.31 4.41 -14.91
C PHE A 82 -4.42 4.97 -16.32
N LEU A 83 -5.36 4.44 -17.13
CA LEU A 83 -5.52 4.84 -18.54
C LEU A 83 -6.00 6.30 -18.68
N PHE A 84 -7.05 6.64 -17.94
CA PHE A 84 -7.63 7.98 -17.84
C PHE A 84 -7.90 8.26 -16.36
N ILE A 85 -7.60 9.47 -15.92
CA ILE A 85 -7.91 9.95 -14.57
C ILE A 85 -8.70 11.23 -14.77
N ASP A 86 -9.98 11.18 -14.44
CA ASP A 86 -10.85 12.36 -14.40
C ASP A 86 -10.61 13.12 -13.08
N PRO A 87 -10.60 14.47 -13.08
CA PRO A 87 -10.66 15.25 -11.84
C PRO A 87 -11.73 14.79 -10.84
N GLU A 88 -12.86 14.25 -11.32
CA GLU A 88 -13.96 13.77 -10.47
C GLU A 88 -13.81 12.31 -9.99
N ASP A 89 -12.79 11.57 -10.45
CA ASP A 89 -12.63 10.16 -10.07
C ASP A 89 -12.40 9.99 -8.56
N ASP A 90 -13.16 9.08 -7.94
CA ASP A 90 -12.99 8.56 -6.58
C ASP A 90 -12.08 7.32 -6.62
N ILE A 91 -10.81 7.50 -6.25
CA ILE A 91 -9.80 6.43 -6.28
C ILE A 91 -9.44 6.05 -4.86
N LYS A 92 -9.74 4.81 -4.47
CA LYS A 92 -9.50 4.28 -3.13
C LYS A 92 -8.57 3.08 -3.15
N LEU A 93 -7.61 3.04 -2.23
CA LEU A 93 -6.85 1.84 -1.89
C LEU A 93 -7.56 1.12 -0.75
N VAL A 94 -8.07 -0.08 -1.01
CA VAL A 94 -8.64 -0.94 0.02
C VAL A 94 -7.56 -1.89 0.53
N MET A 95 -7.38 -1.89 1.84
CA MET A 95 -6.49 -2.77 2.59
C MET A 95 -7.31 -3.73 3.44
N GLU A 96 -7.00 -5.02 3.37
CA GLU A 96 -7.52 -6.06 4.25
C GLU A 96 -6.34 -6.78 4.94
N THR A 97 -6.41 -6.93 6.25
CA THR A 97 -5.30 -7.46 7.05
C THR A 97 -5.77 -7.94 8.42
N ASN A 98 -5.01 -8.85 9.03
CA ASN A 98 -5.12 -9.24 10.44
C ASN A 98 -4.03 -8.62 11.32
N ILE A 99 -3.13 -7.79 10.77
CA ILE A 99 -2.03 -7.14 11.51
C ILE A 99 -2.59 -6.01 12.38
N TRP A 100 -3.39 -5.13 11.78
CA TRP A 100 -4.02 -4.01 12.47
C TRP A 100 -5.52 -4.18 12.54
N LEU A 101 -6.03 -4.07 13.76
CA LEU A 101 -7.46 -4.19 14.04
C LEU A 101 -8.05 -2.83 14.46
N ASP A 102 -7.19 -1.88 14.81
CA ASP A 102 -7.50 -0.51 15.20
C ASP A 102 -6.88 0.48 14.20
N PRO A 103 -7.66 1.45 13.68
CA PRO A 103 -7.17 2.41 12.70
C PRO A 103 -6.12 3.39 13.27
N GLY A 104 -6.20 3.72 14.56
CA GLY A 104 -5.25 4.61 15.22
C GLY A 104 -3.84 4.03 15.27
N ILE A 105 -3.71 2.71 15.40
CA ILE A 105 -2.40 2.03 15.31
C ILE A 105 -1.90 2.03 13.87
N LEU A 106 -2.75 1.63 12.90
CA LEU A 106 -2.40 1.57 11.49
C LEU A 106 -1.79 2.90 10.99
N VAL A 107 -2.44 4.03 11.30
CA VAL A 107 -2.00 5.34 10.78
C VAL A 107 -0.65 5.80 11.34
N GLN A 108 -0.26 5.30 12.51
CA GLN A 108 1.04 5.61 13.13
C GLN A 108 2.16 4.72 12.57
N ASP A 109 1.81 3.53 12.09
CA ASP A 109 2.77 2.51 11.69
C ASP A 109 3.09 2.52 10.19
N VAL A 110 2.24 3.14 9.36
CA VAL A 110 2.29 2.96 7.90
C VAL A 110 2.33 4.28 7.15
N MET A 111 3.13 4.30 6.08
CA MET A 111 3.06 5.30 5.02
C MET A 111 2.78 4.63 3.67
N LEU A 112 2.16 5.39 2.76
CA LEU A 112 2.08 5.05 1.35
C LEU A 112 3.27 5.63 0.61
N ARG A 113 3.87 4.84 -0.27
CA ARG A 113 4.79 5.32 -1.30
C ARG A 113 4.19 5.05 -2.67
N PHE A 114 4.05 6.09 -3.45
CA PHE A 114 3.61 6.02 -4.84
C PHE A 114 4.81 6.24 -5.75
N ASN A 115 5.03 5.36 -6.72
CA ASN A 115 6.13 5.43 -7.65
C ASN A 115 5.59 5.52 -9.08
N SER A 116 5.96 6.56 -9.82
CA SER A 116 5.79 6.64 -11.28
C SER A 116 7.16 6.74 -11.95
N ASP A 117 7.20 6.63 -13.27
CA ASP A 117 8.45 6.70 -14.04
C ASP A 117 9.28 7.98 -13.77
N LYS A 118 8.63 9.07 -13.36
CA LYS A 118 9.26 10.39 -13.18
C LYS A 118 9.34 10.87 -11.73
N ARG A 119 8.51 10.33 -10.82
CA ARG A 119 8.33 10.89 -9.49
C ARG A 119 7.95 9.83 -8.47
N SER A 120 8.43 10.00 -7.24
CA SER A 120 7.97 9.26 -6.07
C SER A 120 7.31 10.22 -5.08
N LEU A 121 6.21 9.80 -4.47
CA LEU A 121 5.52 10.51 -3.39
C LEU A 121 5.46 9.63 -2.16
N GLU A 122 5.76 10.19 -1.00
CA GLU A 122 5.68 9.51 0.30
C GLU A 122 4.64 10.22 1.17
N ILE A 123 3.60 9.49 1.55
CA ILE A 123 2.43 10.01 2.25
C ILE A 123 2.23 9.20 3.54
N PRO A 124 2.67 9.72 4.70
CA PRO A 124 2.31 9.16 6.01
C PRO A 124 0.79 9.09 6.19
N LEU A 125 0.28 7.98 6.74
CA LEU A 125 -1.16 7.83 6.93
C LEU A 125 -1.71 8.66 8.11
N ASN A 126 -0.84 9.15 9.00
CA ASN A 126 -1.21 10.06 10.09
C ASN A 126 -1.35 11.54 9.67
N ARG A 127 -1.18 11.85 8.38
CA ARG A 127 -1.40 13.19 7.86
C ARG A 127 -2.90 13.57 7.96
N PRO A 128 -3.21 14.83 8.32
CA PRO A 128 -4.61 15.26 8.52
C PRO A 128 -5.43 15.29 7.23
N ASP A 129 -4.78 15.39 6.07
CA ASP A 129 -5.41 15.39 4.75
C ASP A 129 -5.65 13.99 4.18
N VAL A 130 -5.14 12.92 4.83
CA VAL A 130 -5.37 11.54 4.40
C VAL A 130 -6.67 11.03 5.01
N LYS A 131 -7.66 10.72 4.15
CA LYS A 131 -8.95 10.18 4.57
C LYS A 131 -8.91 8.66 4.58
N ILE A 132 -9.29 8.06 5.69
CA ILE A 132 -9.31 6.60 5.88
C ILE A 132 -10.67 6.19 6.42
N ASP A 133 -11.40 5.40 5.62
CA ASP A 133 -12.66 4.79 6.01
C ASP A 133 -12.36 3.43 6.69
N TRP A 134 -12.67 3.31 7.98
CA TRP A 134 -12.62 2.02 8.68
C TRP A 134 -13.93 1.25 8.46
N ARG A 135 -13.93 0.33 7.48
CA ARG A 135 -15.15 -0.37 7.05
C ARG A 135 -15.55 -1.49 8.00
N SER A 136 -14.56 -2.23 8.48
CA SER A 136 -14.70 -3.32 9.44
C SER A 136 -13.34 -3.61 10.06
N ARG A 137 -13.31 -4.42 11.12
CA ARG A 137 -12.07 -4.86 11.75
C ARG A 137 -11.11 -5.45 10.69
N GLY A 138 -9.90 -4.90 10.60
CA GLY A 138 -8.90 -5.33 9.61
C GLY A 138 -9.17 -4.88 8.18
N THR A 139 -10.15 -4.00 7.92
CA THR A 139 -10.47 -3.52 6.57
C THR A 139 -10.56 -2.00 6.53
N PHE A 140 -9.69 -1.40 5.72
CA PHE A 140 -9.53 0.05 5.61
C PHE A 140 -9.63 0.46 4.14
N ALA A 141 -10.28 1.58 3.85
CA ALA A 141 -10.23 2.19 2.53
C ALA A 141 -9.61 3.58 2.64
N ILE A 142 -8.49 3.78 1.95
CA ILE A 142 -7.71 5.02 1.97
C ILE A 142 -8.03 5.77 0.68
N ASP A 143 -8.43 7.03 0.80
CA ASP A 143 -8.57 7.91 -0.36
C ASP A 143 -7.18 8.27 -0.89
N ILE A 144 -6.93 7.91 -2.15
CA ILE A 144 -5.65 8.15 -2.82
C ILE A 144 -5.81 8.99 -4.09
N GLY A 145 -7.02 9.47 -4.38
CA GLY A 145 -7.34 10.15 -5.64
C GLY A 145 -6.45 11.36 -5.89
N ASP A 146 -6.31 12.22 -4.89
CA ASP A 146 -5.52 13.45 -5.01
C ASP A 146 -4.03 13.16 -5.26
N PHE A 147 -3.48 12.10 -4.64
CA PHE A 147 -2.07 11.72 -4.83
C PHE A 147 -1.82 11.15 -6.24
N ILE A 148 -2.77 10.35 -6.76
CA ILE A 148 -2.70 9.82 -8.12
C ILE A 148 -2.83 10.95 -9.16
N LYS A 149 -3.72 11.92 -8.91
CA LYS A 149 -3.91 13.13 -9.73
C LYS A 149 -2.65 14.01 -9.72
N GLU A 150 -2.02 14.21 -8.57
CA GLU A 150 -0.76 14.95 -8.45
C GLU A 150 0.35 14.32 -9.29
N LEU A 151 0.50 12.98 -9.23
CA LEU A 151 1.47 12.25 -10.06
C LEU A 151 1.18 12.40 -11.55
N ASN A 152 -0.10 12.38 -11.95
CA ASN A 152 -0.48 12.54 -13.35
C ASN A 152 -0.24 13.97 -13.85
N ALA A 153 -0.54 15.00 -13.05
CA ALA A 153 -0.30 16.39 -13.43
C ALA A 153 1.19 16.65 -13.70
N ALA A 154 2.07 16.11 -12.84
CA ALA A 154 3.52 16.20 -13.02
C ALA A 154 4.03 15.55 -14.33
N ARG A 155 3.28 14.60 -14.91
CA ARG A 155 3.60 14.00 -16.22
C ARG A 155 3.37 14.97 -17.38
N ILE A 156 2.34 15.81 -17.28
CA ILE A 156 1.84 16.67 -18.38
C ILE A 156 2.68 17.95 -18.52
N THR A 157 3.28 18.44 -17.43
CA THR A 157 4.12 19.66 -17.40
C THR A 157 5.54 19.50 -17.96
N VAL A 158 5.82 18.45 -18.77
CA VAL A 158 7.13 18.20 -19.38
C VAL A 158 7.04 18.27 -20.90
#